data_AF-A0A947WC80-F1
#
_entry.id   AF-A0A947WC80-F1
#
_cell.length_a   1.000
_cell.length_b   1.000
_cell.length_c   1.000
_cell.angle_alpha   90.00
_cell.angle_beta   90.00
_cell.angle_gamma   90.00
#
_symmetry.space_group_name_H-M   'P 1'
#
loop_
_entity.id
_entity.type
_entity.pdbx_description
1 polymer ?
#
loop_
_entity_poly.entity_id
_entity_poly.type
_entity_poly.pdbx_seq_one_letter_code
_entity_poly.pdbx_strand_id
1 'polypeptide(L)' 'MAANNSKSPLDAGMLECLAVIATANNRSVEEELNLAVKSYVLNQFAEHGGEYLAERAFAEGSAAISI' A
#
# COMPACT_ATOMS: atom_id res chain seq x y z
N MET A 1 -18.80 22.75 7.68
CA MET A 1 -18.79 21.73 6.61
C MET A 1 -17.33 21.53 6.23
N ALA A 2 -16.65 20.57 6.87
CA ALA A 2 -15.23 20.33 6.63
C ALA A 2 -15.07 19.50 5.36
N ALA A 3 -14.44 20.05 4.33
CA ALA A 3 -14.07 19.31 3.13
C ALA A 3 -13.03 18.26 3.53
N ASN A 4 -13.44 17.00 3.61
CA ASN A 4 -12.54 15.87 3.68
C ASN A 4 -11.79 15.81 2.34
N ASN A 5 -10.65 16.50 2.27
CA ASN A 5 -9.75 16.43 1.13
C ASN A 5 -9.04 15.06 1.21
N SER A 6 -9.74 14.02 0.77
CA SER A 6 -9.23 12.67 0.63
C SER A 6 -8.16 12.67 -0.46
N LYS A 7 -6.93 13.08 -0.09
CA LYS A 7 -5.74 12.83 -0.91
C LYS A 7 -5.73 11.33 -1.22
N SER A 8 -5.66 11.01 -2.51
CA SER A 8 -5.35 9.65 -2.95
C SER A 8 -4.14 9.17 -2.15
N PRO A 9 -4.17 7.94 -1.59
CA PRO A 9 -3.04 7.39 -0.85
C PRO A 9 -1.77 7.26 -1.72
N LEU A 10 -1.93 7.37 -3.04
CA LEU A 10 -0.85 7.52 -4.01
C LEU A 10 -0.84 8.95 -4.54
N ASP A 11 0.25 9.68 -4.33
CA ASP A 11 0.44 10.98 -4.98
C ASP A 11 0.83 10.83 -6.46
N ALA A 12 0.78 11.95 -7.20
CA ALA A 12 1.06 11.96 -8.63
C ALA A 12 2.48 11.48 -8.97
N GLY A 13 3.48 11.81 -8.14
CA GLY A 13 4.87 11.39 -8.35
C GLY A 13 5.02 9.87 -8.20
N MET A 14 4.33 9.27 -7.22
CA MET A 14 4.30 7.82 -7.05
C MET A 14 3.68 7.12 -8.26
N LEU A 15 2.59 7.66 -8.82
CA LEU A 15 1.94 7.12 -10.01
C LEU A 15 2.84 7.24 -11.26
N GLU A 16 3.57 8.36 -11.40
CA GLU A 16 4.53 8.55 -12.49
C GLU A 16 5.69 7.54 -12.40
N CYS A 17 6.29 7.37 -11.22
CA CYS A 17 7.33 6.36 -11.01
C CYS A 17 6.82 4.96 -11.32
N LEU A 18 5.62 4.62 -10.85
CA LEU A 18 5.00 3.33 -11.10
C LEU A 18 4.74 3.12 -12.61
N ALA A 19 4.31 4.14 -13.33
CA ALA A 19 4.11 4.08 -14.78
C ALA A 19 5.43 3.86 -15.54
N VAL A 20 6.52 4.49 -15.11
CA VAL A 20 7.87 4.28 -15.68
C VAL A 20 8.31 2.82 -15.49
N ILE A 21 8.16 2.28 -14.27
CA ILE A 21 8.56 0.91 -13.96
C ILE A 21 7.68 -0.10 -14.70
N ALA A 22 6.36 0.12 -14.74
CA ALA A 22 5.42 -0.73 -15.47
C ALA A 22 5.79 -0.79 -16.96
N THR A 23 6.08 0.38 -17.55
CA THR A 23 6.51 0.49 -18.95
C THR A 23 7.83 -0.25 -19.19
N ALA A 24 8.83 -0.08 -18.33
CA ALA A 24 10.12 -0.75 -18.44
C ALA A 24 10.01 -2.28 -18.38
N ASN A 25 8.98 -2.79 -17.68
CA ASN A 25 8.72 -4.22 -17.52
C ASN A 25 7.68 -4.79 -18.51
N ASN A 26 7.19 -3.99 -19.47
CA ASN A 26 6.09 -4.37 -20.38
C ASN A 26 4.84 -4.87 -19.64
N ARG A 27 4.45 -4.17 -18.57
CA ARG A 27 3.26 -4.46 -17.75
C ARG A 27 2.32 -3.27 -17.71
N SER A 28 1.07 -3.53 -17.35
CA SER A 28 0.14 -2.47 -16.95
C SER A 28 0.54 -1.88 -15.59
N VAL A 29 0.13 -0.63 -15.34
CA VAL A 29 0.34 0.04 -14.05
C VAL A 29 -0.32 -0.73 -12.89
N GLU A 30 -1.48 -1.34 -13.15
CA GLU A 30 -2.21 -2.16 -12.18
C GLU A 30 -1.42 -3.43 -11.80
N GLU A 31 -0.86 -4.13 -12.78
CA GLU A 31 -0.04 -5.32 -12.54
C GLU A 31 1.23 -4.98 -11.76
N GLU A 32 1.89 -3.87 -12.10
CA GLU A 32 3.07 -3.39 -11.38
C GLU A 32 2.73 -3.04 -9.92
N LEU A 33 1.62 -2.34 -9.68
CA LEU A 33 1.17 -2.01 -8.33
C LEU A 33 0.89 -3.27 -7.51
N ASN A 34 0.18 -4.23 -8.09
CA ASN A 34 -0.15 -5.48 -7.43
C ASN A 34 1.12 -6.26 -7.03
N LEU A 35 2.13 -6.29 -7.90
CA LEU A 35 3.42 -6.92 -7.59
C LEU A 35 4.17 -6.18 -6.50
N ALA A 36 4.22 -4.85 -6.54
CA ALA A 36 4.86 -4.03 -5.51
C ALA A 36 4.21 -4.28 -4.14
N VAL A 37 2.87 -4.30 -4.08
CA VAL A 37 2.12 -4.58 -2.85
C VAL A 37 2.38 -6.00 -2.35
N LYS A 38 2.33 -7.01 -3.22
CA LYS A 38 2.64 -8.40 -2.84
C LYS A 38 4.05 -8.55 -2.28
N SER A 39 5.03 -7.94 -2.93
CA SER A 39 6.43 -7.96 -2.50
C SER A 39 6.59 -7.32 -1.12
N TYR A 40 5.98 -6.15 -0.90
CA TYR A 40 5.98 -5.49 0.40
C TYR A 40 5.35 -6.37 1.49
N VAL A 41 4.15 -6.92 1.23
CA VAL A 41 3.45 -7.77 2.20
C VAL A 41 4.29 -8.99 2.56
N LEU A 42 4.86 -9.69 1.57
CA LEU A 42 5.71 -10.85 1.82
C LEU A 42 6.98 -10.50 2.58
N ASN A 43 7.61 -9.36 2.29
CA ASN A 43 8.78 -8.88 3.04
C ASN A 43 8.41 -8.57 4.49
N GLN A 44 7.28 -7.92 4.74
CA GLN A 44 6.78 -7.66 6.09
C GLN A 44 6.54 -8.96 6.86
N PHE A 45 5.99 -9.99 6.20
CA PHE A 45 5.81 -11.31 6.81
C PHE A 45 7.15 -11.97 7.14
N ALA A 46 8.13 -11.87 6.24
CA ALA A 46 9.46 -12.44 6.44
C ALA A 46 10.23 -11.73 7.57
N GLU A 47 10.10 -10.41 7.68
CA GLU A 47 10.86 -9.59 8.64
C GLU A 47 10.29 -9.64 10.06
N HIS A 48 8.95 -9.69 10.19
CA HIS A 48 8.31 -9.56 11.50
C HIS A 48 7.48 -10.79 11.92
N GLY A 49 7.25 -11.74 11.01
CA GLY A 49 6.35 -12.86 11.25
C GLY A 49 4.87 -12.48 11.17
N GLY A 50 4.01 -13.48 10.96
CA GLY A 50 2.57 -13.25 10.77
C GLY A 50 1.83 -12.77 12.02
N GLU A 51 2.30 -13.13 13.21
CA GLU A 51 1.69 -12.75 14.49
C GLU A 51 1.81 -11.24 14.74
N TYR A 52 3.02 -10.68 14.55
CA TYR A 52 3.25 -9.23 14.64
C TYR A 52 2.39 -8.43 13.65
N LEU A 53 2.25 -8.90 12.42
CA LEU A 53 1.44 -8.21 11.43
C LEU A 53 -0.06 -8.27 11.73
N ALA A 54 -0.53 -9.38 12.30
CA ALA A 54 -1.91 -9.48 12.78
C ALA A 54 -2.13 -8.48 13.93
N GLU A 55 -1.25 -8.45 14.93
CA GLU A 55 -1.33 -7.49 16.03
C GLU A 55 -1.32 -6.04 15.54
N ARG A 56 -0.44 -5.71 14.58
CA ARG A 56 -0.39 -4.37 13.98
C ARG A 56 -1.68 -4.02 13.24
N ALA A 57 -2.22 -4.95 12.44
CA ALA A 57 -3.48 -4.74 11.74
C ALA A 57 -4.67 -4.54 12.70
N PHE A 58 -4.71 -5.28 13.81
CA PHE A 58 -5.71 -5.09 14.85
C PHE A 58 -5.54 -3.76 15.61
N ALA A 59 -4.30 -3.36 15.92
CA ALA A 59 -4.01 -2.10 16.61
C ALA A 59 -4.35 -0.88 15.74
N GLU A 60 -3.93 -0.88 14.47
CA GLU A 60 -4.22 0.19 13.52
C GLU A 60 -5.70 0.22 13.11
N GLY A 61 -6.33 -0.96 12.98
CA GLY A 61 -7.77 -1.09 12.73
C GLY A 61 -8.63 -0.62 13.90
N SER A 62 -8.20 -0.87 15.15
CA SER A 62 -8.88 -0.41 16.36
C SER A 62 -8.82 1.11 16.55
N ALA A 63 -7.77 1.77 16.05
CA ALA A 63 -7.67 3.23 16.05
C ALA A 63 -8.63 3.89 15.04
N ALA A 64 -9.07 3.18 14.01
CA ALA A 64 -10.07 3.65 13.04
C ALA A 64 -11.53 3.44 13.48
N ILE A 65 -11.77 2.62 14.52
CA ILE A 65 -13.10 2.31 15.09
C ILE A 65 -13.21 2.83 16.53
N SER A 66 -12.62 4.00 16.80
CA SER A 66 -12.98 4.79 17.98
C SER A 66 -13.85 5.94 17.52
N ILE A 67 -15.16 5.68 17.47
CA ILE A 67 -16.24 6.68 17.33
C ILE A 67 -16.85 6.89 18.71
#